data_AF-A0A8T6IR56-F1
#
_entry.id   AF-A0A8T6IR56-F1
#
_cell.length_a   1.000
_cell.length_b   1.000
_cell.length_c   1.000
_cell.angle_alpha   90.00
_cell.angle_beta   90.00
_cell.angle_gamma   90.00
#
_symmetry.space_group_name_H-M   'P 1'
#
loop_
_entity.id
_entity.type
_entity.pdbx_description
1 polymer ?
#
loop_
_entity_poly.entity_id
_entity_poly.type
_entity_poly.pdbx_seq_one_letter_code
_entity_poly.pdbx_strand_id
1 'polypeptide(L)'
;MSEYDSHMSLSDSYMDDRDAIGEDGPDIIKVSARSRSTAVAGAIAGVMRQHHGAEVQAIGAGAVNQAVKALAIARGYLERDEMDIVTTPYFTEVDIDGQERTAVRFRVETRPE
;
A
#
# COMPACT_ATOMS: atom_id res chain seq x y z
N MET A 1 9.37 -32.52 -34.30
CA MET A 1 7.99 -32.02 -34.13
C MET A 1 7.47 -32.62 -32.84
N SER A 2 7.51 -31.96 -31.68
CA SER A 2 8.08 -30.67 -31.27
C SER A 2 8.34 -30.79 -29.77
N GLU A 3 9.53 -30.41 -29.31
CA GLU A 3 9.82 -30.14 -27.91
C GLU A 3 9.01 -28.91 -27.48
N TYR A 4 7.96 -29.12 -26.70
CA TYR A 4 7.23 -28.08 -25.98
C TYR A 4 6.83 -28.67 -24.63
N ASP A 5 7.64 -28.41 -23.62
CA ASP A 5 7.30 -27.46 -22.57
C ASP A 5 7.97 -27.88 -21.25
N SER A 6 9.29 -27.71 -21.21
CA SER A 6 10.13 -27.93 -20.03
C SER A 6 10.68 -26.61 -19.51
N HIS A 7 9.87 -25.54 -19.48
CA HIS A 7 10.29 -24.23 -18.97
C HIS A 7 9.20 -23.43 -18.25
N MET A 8 8.30 -24.08 -17.50
CA MET A 8 7.57 -23.36 -16.44
C MET A 8 8.50 -23.22 -15.23
N SER A 9 9.25 -22.12 -15.18
CA SER A 9 10.00 -21.76 -13.97
C SER A 9 9.04 -21.41 -12.85
N LEU A 10 9.31 -21.89 -11.64
CA LEU A 10 8.58 -21.59 -10.40
C LEU A 10 8.44 -20.08 -10.08
N SER A 11 9.04 -19.19 -10.87
CA SER A 11 8.79 -17.75 -10.85
C SER A 11 7.45 -17.34 -11.48
N ASP A 12 6.89 -18.11 -12.41
CA ASP A 12 5.61 -17.77 -13.07
C ASP A 12 4.39 -17.98 -12.17
N SER A 13 4.52 -18.78 -11.10
CA SER A 13 3.46 -18.93 -10.08
C SER A 13 3.50 -17.84 -9.00
N TYR A 14 4.46 -16.93 -9.06
CA TYR A 14 4.48 -15.68 -8.30
C TYR A 14 4.30 -14.52 -9.29
N MET A 15 3.27 -14.59 -10.13
CA MET A 15 2.72 -13.37 -10.68
C MET A 15 2.16 -12.56 -9.52
N ASP A 16 2.99 -11.62 -9.13
CA ASP A 16 2.79 -10.64 -8.11
C ASP A 16 1.59 -9.78 -8.52
N ASP A 17 0.49 -9.84 -7.77
CA ASP A 17 -0.67 -8.95 -7.96
C ASP A 17 -0.30 -7.44 -7.90
N ARG A 18 0.98 -7.11 -7.68
CA ARG A 18 1.55 -5.75 -7.78
C ARG A 18 1.50 -5.17 -9.20
N ASP A 19 1.35 -5.98 -10.26
CA ASP A 19 1.23 -5.48 -11.64
C ASP A 19 -0.24 -5.18 -12.05
N ALA A 20 -1.23 -5.50 -11.20
CA ALA A 20 -2.65 -5.23 -11.48
C ALA A 20 -3.07 -3.78 -11.22
N ILE A 21 -2.20 -2.98 -10.61
CA ILE A 21 -2.36 -1.53 -10.48
C ILE A 21 -1.51 -0.91 -11.59
N GLY A 22 -2.16 -0.61 -12.72
CA GLY A 22 -1.52 0.00 -13.90
C GLY A 22 -0.79 1.30 -13.58
N GLU A 23 -0.16 1.89 -14.61
CA GLU A 23 0.63 3.13 -14.49
C GLU A 23 -0.15 4.35 -13.91
N ASP A 24 -1.47 4.20 -13.70
CA ASP A 24 -2.37 5.09 -12.94
C ASP A 24 -2.88 4.42 -11.63
N GLY A 25 -1.97 3.90 -10.80
CA GLY A 25 -2.32 3.36 -9.48
C GLY A 25 -2.91 4.43 -8.54
N PRO A 26 -3.69 4.06 -7.50
CA PRO A 26 -4.26 5.03 -6.56
C PRO A 26 -3.17 5.92 -5.98
N ASP A 27 -3.40 7.24 -5.98
CA ASP A 27 -2.45 8.25 -5.50
C ASP A 27 -1.79 7.80 -4.18
N ILE A 28 -0.46 7.62 -4.22
CA ILE A 28 0.30 7.13 -3.06
C ILE A 28 0.29 8.20 -1.97
N ILE A 29 -0.23 7.84 -0.80
CA ILE A 29 -0.26 8.68 0.38
C ILE A 29 1.11 8.64 1.05
N LYS A 30 1.93 9.67 0.79
CA LYS A 30 3.27 9.80 1.37
C LYS A 30 3.22 10.33 2.81
N VAL A 31 3.87 9.63 3.73
CA VAL A 31 3.90 9.96 5.16
C VAL A 31 5.32 10.31 5.59
N SER A 32 5.44 11.35 6.41
CA SER A 32 6.69 11.80 7.03
C SER A 32 6.58 11.70 8.55
N ALA A 33 7.72 11.82 9.25
CA ALA A 33 7.73 11.89 10.71
C ALA A 33 6.93 13.09 11.28
N ARG A 34 6.72 14.15 10.47
CA ARG A 34 5.95 15.35 10.86
C ARG A 34 4.47 15.27 10.47
N SER A 35 4.08 14.25 9.71
CA SER A 35 2.69 14.08 9.30
C SER A 35 1.79 13.90 10.52
N ARG A 36 0.64 14.57 10.53
CA ARG A 36 -0.38 14.36 11.56
C ARG A 36 -1.19 13.11 11.24
N SER A 37 -1.15 12.10 12.11
CA SER A 37 -1.83 10.83 11.86
C SER A 37 -3.32 10.96 11.56
N THR A 38 -4.03 11.92 12.19
CA THR A 38 -5.45 12.16 11.91
C THR A 38 -5.71 12.75 10.52
N ALA A 39 -4.80 13.60 10.01
CA ALA A 39 -4.91 14.14 8.66
C ALA A 39 -4.66 13.05 7.61
N VAL A 40 -3.62 12.24 7.82
CA VAL A 40 -3.32 11.08 6.96
C VAL A 40 -4.47 10.07 7.00
N ALA A 41 -5.05 9.81 8.17
CA ALA A 41 -6.19 8.91 8.31
C ALA A 41 -7.42 9.39 7.52
N GLY A 42 -7.68 10.70 7.53
CA GLY A 42 -8.74 11.29 6.70
C GLY A 42 -8.50 11.09 5.20
N ALA A 43 -7.25 11.24 4.74
CA ALA A 43 -6.89 10.96 3.36
C ALA A 43 -7.08 9.48 3.00
N ILE A 44 -6.58 8.55 3.83
CA ILE A 44 -6.78 7.11 3.64
C ILE A 44 -8.26 6.77 3.54
N ALA A 45 -9.07 7.24 4.49
CA ALA A 45 -10.51 6.97 4.49
C ALA A 45 -11.22 7.59 3.28
N GLY A 46 -10.77 8.76 2.81
CA GLY A 46 -11.28 9.39 1.58
C GLY A 46 -11.03 8.53 0.35
N VAL A 47 -9.79 8.05 0.18
CA VAL A 47 -9.39 7.19 -0.95
C VAL A 47 -10.11 5.84 -0.88
N MET A 48 -10.17 5.21 0.29
CA MET A 48 -10.84 3.91 0.46
C MET A 48 -12.34 3.97 0.10
N ARG A 49 -13.04 5.06 0.43
CA ARG A 49 -14.46 5.23 0.06
C ARG A 49 -14.68 5.37 -1.46
N GLN A 50 -13.68 5.84 -2.19
CA GLN A 50 -13.79 6.09 -3.64
C GLN A 50 -13.30 4.90 -4.46
N HIS A 51 -12.22 4.26 -4.01
CA HIS A 51 -11.48 3.30 -4.82
C HIS A 51 -11.40 1.91 -4.20
N HIS A 52 -11.86 1.72 -2.95
CA HIS A 52 -11.71 0.46 -2.19
C HIS A 52 -10.27 -0.05 -2.04
N GLY A 53 -9.28 0.77 -2.38
CA GLY A 53 -7.86 0.47 -2.27
C GLY A 53 -7.04 1.75 -2.12
N ALA A 54 -6.01 1.71 -1.28
CA ALA A 54 -5.08 2.80 -1.06
C ALA A 54 -3.65 2.29 -0.83
N GLU A 55 -2.68 3.14 -1.13
CA GLU A 55 -1.26 2.89 -0.93
C GLU A 55 -0.69 3.95 0.01
N VAL A 56 -0.02 3.54 1.08
CA VAL A 56 0.63 4.45 2.04
C VAL A 56 2.12 4.19 2.06
N GLN A 57 2.93 5.19 1.78
CA GLN A 57 4.39 5.08 1.75
C GLN A 57 5.05 5.87 2.87
N ALA A 58 5.99 5.25 3.59
CA ALA A 58 6.73 5.88 4.67
C ALA A 58 8.23 5.51 4.63
N ILE A 59 9.10 6.48 4.95
CA ILE A 59 10.55 6.28 5.02
C ILE A 59 11.07 6.73 6.38
N GLY A 60 11.79 5.82 7.04
CA GLY A 60 12.32 6.02 8.38
C GLY A 60 11.31 5.78 9.50
N ALA A 61 11.81 5.44 10.68
CA ALA A 61 11.01 4.98 11.83
C ALA A 61 9.89 5.97 12.24
N GLY A 62 10.18 7.27 12.22
CA GLY A 62 9.20 8.30 12.56
C GLY A 62 8.02 8.31 11.59
N ALA A 63 8.27 8.23 10.29
CA ALA A 63 7.21 8.20 9.28
C ALA A 63 6.39 6.91 9.37
N VAL A 64 7.05 5.77 9.56
CA VAL A 64 6.37 4.47 9.70
C VAL A 64 5.44 4.46 10.92
N ASN A 65 5.88 4.99 12.06
CA ASN A 65 5.02 5.14 13.24
C ASN A 65 3.80 6.03 12.95
N GLN A 66 3.96 7.12 12.20
CA GLN A 66 2.83 7.98 11.83
C GLN A 66 1.87 7.29 10.85
N ALA A 67 2.38 6.50 9.92
CA ALA A 67 1.58 5.71 8.98
C ALA A 67 0.75 4.67 9.73
N VAL A 68 1.35 3.87 10.61
CA VAL A 68 0.65 2.85 11.41
C VAL A 68 -0.43 3.48 12.28
N LYS A 69 -0.15 4.61 12.95
CA LYS A 69 -1.16 5.35 13.70
C LYS A 69 -2.31 5.84 12.81
N ALA A 70 -1.99 6.34 11.61
CA ALA A 70 -3.00 6.81 10.67
C ALA A 70 -3.89 5.66 10.18
N LEU A 71 -3.31 4.49 9.90
CA LEU A 71 -4.05 3.29 9.48
C LEU A 71 -5.01 2.82 10.58
N ALA A 72 -4.56 2.81 11.84
CA ALA A 72 -5.42 2.47 12.98
C ALA A 72 -6.60 3.45 13.13
N ILE A 73 -6.36 4.75 12.96
CA ILE A 73 -7.41 5.77 13.02
C ILE A 73 -8.37 5.66 11.81
N ALA A 74 -7.82 5.44 10.62
CA ALA A 74 -8.59 5.31 9.38
C ALA A 74 -9.56 4.13 9.44
N ARG A 75 -9.13 2.99 10.00
CA ARG A 75 -10.00 1.84 10.25
C ARG A 75 -11.21 2.23 11.09
N GLY A 76 -11.01 2.94 12.20
CA GLY A 76 -12.11 3.42 13.03
C GLY A 76 -13.00 4.48 12.36
N TYR A 77 -12.50 5.22 11.37
CA TYR A 77 -13.33 6.10 10.55
C TYR A 77 -14.22 5.33 9.57
N LEU A 78 -13.68 4.24 8.99
CA LEU A 78 -14.35 3.42 7.98
C LEU A 78 -15.32 2.40 8.58
N GLU A 79 -15.15 2.00 9.85
CA GLU A 79 -16.13 1.19 10.58
C GLU A 79 -17.53 1.82 10.60
N ARG A 80 -17.62 3.16 10.62
CA ARG A 80 -18.91 3.90 10.56
C ARG A 80 -19.60 3.78 9.21
N ASP A 81 -18.84 3.45 8.18
CA ASP A 81 -19.30 3.24 6.81
C ASP A 81 -19.42 1.73 6.49
N GLU A 82 -19.45 0.88 7.53
CA GLU A 82 -19.52 -0.59 7.43
C GLU A 82 -18.36 -1.20 6.62
N MET A 83 -17.22 -0.50 6.55
CA MET A 83 -16.04 -0.89 5.79
C MET A 83 -14.90 -1.26 6.73
N ASP A 84 -14.63 -2.56 6.87
CA ASP A 84 -13.41 -3.02 7.52
C ASP A 84 -12.24 -3.11 6.52
N ILE A 85 -11.05 -2.73 6.97
CA ILE A 85 -9.85 -2.71 6.13
C ILE A 85 -8.76 -3.64 6.65
N VAL A 86 -7.95 -4.15 5.73
CA VAL A 86 -6.72 -4.89 5.97
C VAL A 86 -5.55 -4.10 5.43
N THR A 87 -4.42 -4.16 6.13
CA THR A 87 -3.20 -3.45 5.76
C THR A 87 -2.05 -4.42 5.67
N THR A 88 -1.45 -4.54 4.49
CA THR A 88 -0.33 -5.46 4.22
C THR A 88 0.95 -4.65 4.00
N PRO A 89 1.92 -4.69 4.93
CA PRO A 89 3.18 -3.98 4.77
C PRO A 89 4.13 -4.71 3.82
N TYR A 90 4.88 -3.98 3.02
CA TYR A 90 5.94 -4.50 2.16
C TYR A 90 7.06 -3.46 1.97
N PHE A 91 8.25 -3.91 1.57
CA PHE A 91 9.37 -3.04 1.23
C PHE A 91 9.37 -2.70 -0.26
N THR A 92 9.80 -1.50 -0.59
CA THR A 92 10.01 -1.05 -1.97
C THR A 92 11.16 -0.05 -2.01
N GLU A 93 11.86 0.02 -3.14
CA GLU A 93 12.90 1.02 -3.35
C GLU A 93 12.31 2.26 -4.02
N VAL A 94 12.70 3.44 -3.55
CA VAL A 94 12.30 4.71 -4.14
C VAL A 94 13.50 5.63 -4.34
N ASP A 95 13.51 6.37 -5.43
CA ASP A 95 14.49 7.42 -5.66
C ASP A 95 14.08 8.70 -4.91
N ILE A 96 14.99 9.21 -4.08
CA ILE A 96 14.86 10.53 -3.46
C ILE A 96 16.16 11.29 -3.68
N ASP A 97 16.06 12.38 -4.44
CA ASP A 97 17.19 13.25 -4.78
C ASP A 97 18.36 12.47 -5.44
N GLY A 98 18.04 11.51 -6.31
CA GLY A 98 19.03 10.67 -6.99
C GLY A 98 19.66 9.60 -6.09
N GLN A 99 19.07 9.34 -4.92
CA GLN A 99 19.53 8.31 -4.01
C GLN A 99 18.41 7.30 -3.76
N GLU A 100 18.74 6.03 -3.98
CA GLU A 100 17.85 4.93 -3.65
C GLU A 100 17.65 4.83 -2.13
N ARG A 101 16.39 4.63 -1.73
CA ARG A 101 15.95 4.50 -0.35
C ARG A 101 14.91 3.40 -0.25
N THR A 102 15.12 2.50 0.72
CA THR A 102 14.12 1.53 1.09
C THR A 102 12.97 2.21 1.85
N ALA A 103 11.78 2.18 1.27
CA ALA A 103 10.53 2.60 1.89
C ALA A 103 9.74 1.40 2.41
N VAL A 104 8.95 1.63 3.46
CA VAL A 104 7.86 0.72 3.84
C VAL A 104 6.59 1.24 3.18
N ARG A 105 5.94 0.40 2.38
CA ARG A 105 4.60 0.64 1.86
C ARG A 105 3.59 -0.23 2.59
N PHE A 106 2.36 0.28 2.66
CA PHE A 106 1.21 -0.43 3.19
C PHE A 106 0.14 -0.44 2.10
N ARG A 107 -0.13 -1.63 1.57
CA ARG A 107 -1.32 -1.85 0.74
C ARG A 107 -2.53 -1.89 1.67
N VAL A 108 -3.54 -1.07 1.38
CA VAL A 108 -4.77 -0.98 2.16
C VAL A 108 -5.92 -1.40 1.29
N GLU A 109 -6.69 -2.39 1.74
CA GLU A 109 -7.78 -3.01 0.99
C GLU A 109 -8.96 -3.27 1.92
N THR A 110 -10.16 -3.38 1.37
CA THR A 110 -11.31 -3.90 2.13
C THR A 110 -11.05 -5.34 2.54
N ARG A 111 -11.46 -5.73 3.75
CA ARG A 111 -11.38 -7.11 4.19
C ARG A 111 -12.19 -8.03 3.26
N PRO A 112 -11.61 -9.09 2.68
CA PRO A 112 -12.37 -10.12 1.96
C PRO A 112 -13.31 -10.87 2.92
N GLU A 113 -14.51 -11.21 2.45
CA GLU A 113 -15.46 -12.07 3.18
C GLU A 113 -14.99 -13.52 3.32
#